data_AF-A0A0A7S8G5-F1
#
_entry.id   AF-A0A0A7S8G5-F1
#
_cell.length_a   1.000
_cell.length_b   1.000
_cell.length_c   1.000
_cell.angle_alpha   90.00
_cell.angle_beta   90.00
_cell.angle_gamma   90.00
#
_symmetry.space_group_name_H-M   'P 1'
#
loop_
_entity.id
_entity.type
_entity.pdbx_description
1 polymer ?
#
loop_
_entity_poly.entity_id
_entity_poly.type
_entity_poly.pdbx_seq_one_letter_code
_entity_poly.pdbx_strand_id
1 'polypeptide(L)'
;MYFNEVTSITCSPWDRDASMDTKIIFGARRLENILIRRIPKDGLNTGHYWIEIIHEDEEEMDEFFVQAQQQGLKEKDFIKLGKKAKKINGFRESYGWYPISDDFWRNFSILGAITINSRAISNQGCFNGDHEDRREKDEDLKLDHTLVRIAGRSESNNELSKLAFDCGQYRRFIEPTPIKITSNPYLLPNDTRTEEQVIDEIRDYVKRFKETENEEWSWNGDGFDETNCHTLLFLILAHCNLADPECIGLDLDKHFRDYKKSLDDEDDSDLDEKFKQRKELMNRLFKISDLANFKI
;
A
#
# COMPACT_ATOMS: atom_id res chain seq x y z
N MET A 1 -2.29 41.21 2.13
CA MET A 1 -1.56 40.72 3.31
C MET A 1 -1.90 39.25 3.42
N TYR A 2 -1.12 38.37 2.77
CA TYR A 2 -1.38 36.93 2.75
C TYR A 2 -0.49 36.31 3.82
N PHE A 3 -1.10 35.87 4.92
CA PHE A 3 -0.42 35.14 5.99
C PHE A 3 -0.33 33.67 5.55
N ASN A 4 0.81 33.27 4.99
CA ASN A 4 1.15 31.86 4.82
C ASN A 4 1.91 31.42 6.06
N GLU A 5 1.19 30.99 7.10
CA GLU A 5 1.79 30.39 8.29
C GLU A 5 1.94 28.87 8.06
N VAL A 6 3.20 28.42 8.00
CA VAL A 6 3.56 26.99 7.99
C VAL A 6 3.60 26.53 9.43
N THR A 7 2.76 25.57 9.79
CA THR A 7 2.80 24.89 11.09
C THR A 7 3.66 23.63 11.00
N SER A 8 4.66 23.51 11.87
CA SER A 8 5.37 22.27 12.14
C SER A 8 4.61 21.53 13.24
N ILE A 9 4.23 20.27 12.99
CA ILE A 9 3.55 19.43 13.96
C ILE A 9 4.47 18.24 14.26
N THR A 10 4.98 18.17 15.50
CA THR A 10 5.62 16.97 16.06
C THR A 10 4.55 16.11 16.74
N CYS A 11 4.42 14.85 16.33
CA CYS A 11 3.43 13.92 16.90
C CYS A 11 3.98 13.03 18.02
N SER A 12 3.09 12.67 18.95
CA SER A 12 3.28 11.86 20.16
C SER A 12 3.03 10.36 19.89
N PRO A 13 3.58 9.42 20.69
CA PRO A 13 3.99 8.11 20.23
C PRO A 13 2.95 7.03 20.48
N TRP A 14 2.59 6.31 19.42
CA TRP A 14 2.27 4.89 19.52
C TRP A 14 3.56 4.15 19.18
N ASP A 15 4.39 3.95 20.22
CA ASP A 15 5.84 3.67 20.25
C ASP A 15 6.38 2.47 19.45
N ARG A 16 6.19 2.42 18.13
CA ARG A 16 7.01 1.60 17.22
C ARG A 16 7.33 2.23 15.86
N ASP A 17 6.70 3.35 15.52
CA ASP A 17 6.85 4.00 14.21
C ASP A 17 7.53 5.36 14.37
N ALA A 18 8.69 5.55 13.74
CA ALA A 18 9.42 6.82 13.77
C ALA A 18 8.62 7.92 13.04
N SER A 19 8.40 9.07 13.70
CA SER A 19 7.70 10.23 13.13
C SER A 19 8.63 11.11 12.29
N MET A 20 8.12 11.68 11.21
CA MET A 20 8.79 12.70 10.39
C MET A 20 8.24 14.11 10.70
N ASP A 21 9.10 15.13 10.63
CA ASP A 21 8.68 16.54 10.74
C ASP A 21 8.06 16.98 9.41
N THR A 22 6.73 17.11 9.38
CA THR A 22 5.99 17.53 8.18
C THR A 22 5.80 19.05 8.13
N LYS A 23 6.01 19.65 6.94
CA LYS A 23 5.47 20.98 6.62
C LYS A 23 4.19 20.79 5.81
N ILE A 24 3.07 21.34 6.31
CA ILE A 24 1.78 21.24 5.65
C ILE A 24 1.18 22.62 5.37
N ILE A 25 0.37 22.70 4.31
CA ILE A 25 -0.46 23.87 4.03
C ILE A 25 -1.46 24.10 5.18
N PHE A 26 -1.68 25.37 5.54
CA PHE A 26 -2.64 25.75 6.57
C PHE A 26 -4.04 25.21 6.25
N GLY A 27 -4.67 24.58 7.25
CA GLY A 27 -6.00 24.00 7.12
C GLY A 27 -6.04 22.58 6.53
N ALA A 28 -4.90 22.01 6.13
CA ALA A 28 -4.82 20.58 5.84
C ALA A 28 -4.99 19.77 7.14
N ARG A 29 -5.65 18.62 7.04
CA ARG A 29 -5.95 17.75 8.19
C ARG A 29 -5.32 16.39 8.00
N ARG A 30 -4.46 16.01 8.94
CA ARG A 30 -3.85 14.68 9.02
C ARG A 30 -4.93 13.61 9.26
N LEU A 31 -4.75 12.45 8.64
CA LEU A 31 -5.57 11.26 8.88
C LEU A 31 -4.77 10.30 9.78
N GLU A 32 -5.14 10.21 11.06
CA GLU A 32 -4.29 9.59 12.09
C GLU A 32 -4.35 8.06 12.03
N ASN A 33 -5.50 7.48 11.70
CA ASN A 33 -5.67 6.04 11.59
C ASN A 33 -5.32 5.48 10.21
N ILE A 34 -4.75 6.31 9.32
CA ILE A 34 -4.28 5.83 8.02
C ILE A 34 -2.77 6.06 7.94
N LEU A 35 -2.03 4.99 7.72
CA LEU A 35 -0.57 5.03 7.57
C LEU A 35 -0.18 4.62 6.16
N ILE A 36 0.82 5.28 5.59
CA ILE A 36 1.48 4.86 4.36
C ILE A 36 2.86 4.35 4.73
N ARG A 37 3.14 3.11 4.37
CA ARG A 37 4.36 2.41 4.74
C ARG A 37 5.25 2.22 3.53
N ARG A 38 6.57 2.38 3.74
CA ARG A 38 7.57 2.17 2.70
C ARG A 38 8.78 1.43 3.23
N ILE A 39 9.18 0.38 2.53
CA ILE A 39 10.41 -0.37 2.80
C ILE A 39 11.35 -0.17 1.62
N PRO A 40 12.60 0.30 1.82
CA PRO A 40 13.56 0.40 0.74
C PRO A 40 14.09 -0.96 0.29
N LYS A 41 14.29 -1.09 -1.02
CA LYS A 41 14.96 -2.24 -1.64
C LYS A 41 16.47 -2.14 -1.43
N ASP A 42 17.04 -0.95 -1.66
CA ASP A 42 18.46 -0.61 -1.45
C ASP A 42 18.62 0.90 -1.13
N GLY A 43 19.23 1.25 0.00
CA GLY A 43 19.50 2.66 0.35
C GLY A 43 18.23 3.51 0.55
N LEU A 44 18.15 4.66 -0.15
CA LEU A 44 17.02 5.59 -0.13
C LEU A 44 15.91 5.25 -1.15
N ASN A 45 16.13 4.28 -2.04
CA ASN A 45 15.11 3.86 -3.01
C ASN A 45 14.13 2.90 -2.33
N THR A 46 12.93 3.42 -2.08
CA THR A 46 11.79 2.70 -1.54
C THR A 46 11.38 1.59 -2.52
N GLY A 47 11.35 0.35 -2.04
CA GLY A 47 11.13 -0.87 -2.83
C GLY A 47 9.70 -1.39 -2.83
N HIS A 48 8.94 -1.12 -1.77
CA HIS A 48 7.54 -1.56 -1.67
C HIS A 48 6.72 -0.58 -0.83
N TYR A 49 5.52 -0.24 -1.32
CA TYR A 49 4.56 0.65 -0.66
C TYR A 49 3.25 -0.08 -0.37
N TRP A 50 2.67 0.21 0.79
CA TRP A 50 1.31 -0.20 1.12
C TRP A 50 0.69 0.84 2.06
N ILE A 51 -0.64 0.80 2.16
CA ILE A 51 -1.41 1.65 3.07
C ILE A 51 -2.02 0.77 4.17
N GLU A 52 -1.94 1.19 5.43
CA GLU A 52 -2.54 0.52 6.59
C GLU A 52 -3.63 1.39 7.19
N ILE A 53 -4.65 0.74 7.75
CA ILE A 53 -5.70 1.35 8.55
C ILE A 53 -5.58 0.80 9.97
N ILE A 54 -5.46 1.72 10.92
CA ILE A 54 -5.40 1.44 12.36
C ILE A 54 -6.83 1.32 12.87
N HIS A 55 -7.12 0.23 13.57
CA HIS A 55 -8.41 -0.01 14.19
C HIS A 55 -8.27 0.00 15.70
N GLU A 56 -9.28 0.52 16.41
CA GLU A 56 -9.31 0.53 17.87
C GLU A 56 -9.26 -0.90 18.46
N ASP A 57 -9.76 -1.90 17.72
CA ASP A 57 -9.81 -3.30 18.12
C ASP A 57 -8.64 -4.15 17.56
N GLU A 58 -7.51 -3.54 17.18
CA GLU A 58 -6.35 -4.26 16.62
C GLU A 58 -5.84 -5.40 17.52
N GLU A 59 -5.80 -5.14 18.83
CA GLU A 59 -5.32 -6.08 19.85
C GLU A 59 -6.36 -7.15 20.22
N GLU A 60 -7.60 -7.03 19.72
CA GLU A 60 -8.62 -8.03 19.98
C GLU A 60 -8.34 -9.32 19.20
N MET A 61 -8.31 -10.44 19.94
CA MET A 61 -8.14 -11.77 19.37
C MET A 61 -9.36 -12.66 19.61
N ASP A 62 -9.67 -13.51 18.63
CA ASP A 62 -10.64 -14.58 18.73
C ASP A 62 -10.15 -15.63 19.74
N GLU A 63 -11.02 -16.08 20.66
CA GLU A 63 -10.63 -17.08 21.69
C GLU A 63 -10.06 -18.35 21.07
N PHE A 64 -10.62 -18.81 19.94
CA PHE A 64 -10.13 -20.00 19.26
C PHE A 64 -8.77 -19.78 18.57
N PHE A 65 -8.46 -18.54 18.17
CA PHE A 65 -7.15 -18.17 17.64
C PHE A 65 -6.11 -18.20 18.76
N VAL A 66 -6.44 -17.61 19.92
CA VAL A 66 -5.58 -17.66 21.12
C VAL A 66 -5.32 -19.10 21.57
N GLN A 67 -6.35 -19.94 21.62
CA GLN A 67 -6.19 -21.36 21.96
C GLN A 67 -5.31 -22.10 20.94
N ALA A 68 -5.48 -21.84 19.64
CA ALA A 68 -4.66 -22.43 18.60
C ALA A 68 -3.19 -22.02 18.72
N GLN A 69 -2.91 -20.74 19.03
CA GLN A 69 -1.57 -20.25 19.34
C GLN A 69 -0.96 -20.97 20.56
N GLN A 70 -1.72 -21.10 21.65
CA GLN A 70 -1.27 -21.78 22.88
C GLN A 70 -0.96 -23.27 22.65
N GLN A 71 -1.67 -23.92 21.74
CA GLN A 71 -1.40 -25.30 21.31
C GLN A 71 -0.23 -25.41 20.34
N GLY A 72 0.33 -24.28 19.89
CA GLY A 72 1.42 -24.26 18.91
C GLY A 72 1.00 -24.70 17.52
N LEU A 73 -0.28 -24.54 17.16
CA LEU A 73 -0.78 -24.89 15.84
C LEU A 73 -0.12 -24.03 14.76
N LYS A 74 0.06 -24.65 13.60
CA LYS A 74 0.53 -23.98 12.39
C LYS A 74 -0.64 -23.51 11.53
N GLU A 75 -0.38 -22.64 10.55
CA GLU A 75 -1.39 -22.16 9.61
C GLU A 75 -2.16 -23.30 8.96
N LYS A 76 -1.46 -24.33 8.45
CA LYS A 76 -2.11 -25.50 7.84
C LYS A 76 -3.02 -26.29 8.79
N ASP A 77 -2.70 -26.33 10.09
CA ASP A 77 -3.50 -27.06 11.07
C ASP A 77 -4.75 -26.26 11.44
N PHE A 78 -4.61 -24.93 11.49
CA PHE A 78 -5.70 -24.01 11.74
C PHE A 78 -6.69 -23.93 10.59
N ILE A 79 -6.21 -23.86 9.34
CA ILE A 79 -7.07 -23.85 8.14
C ILE A 79 -7.97 -25.08 8.11
N LYS A 80 -7.45 -26.26 8.51
CA LYS A 80 -8.24 -27.51 8.62
C LYS A 80 -9.38 -27.44 9.64
N LEU A 81 -9.34 -26.51 10.60
CA LEU A 81 -10.43 -26.30 11.56
C LEU A 81 -11.67 -25.66 10.89
N GLY A 82 -11.52 -25.06 9.71
CA GLY A 82 -12.63 -24.45 8.96
C GLY A 82 -13.31 -23.31 9.70
N LYS A 83 -12.62 -22.67 10.67
CA LYS A 83 -13.15 -21.53 11.43
C LYS A 83 -12.79 -20.23 10.71
N LYS A 84 -13.73 -19.29 10.68
CA LYS A 84 -13.51 -17.94 10.17
C LYS A 84 -13.18 -16.99 11.32
N ALA A 85 -12.16 -16.16 11.15
CA ALA A 85 -11.85 -15.07 12.07
C ALA A 85 -13.03 -14.08 12.16
N LYS A 86 -13.31 -13.63 13.38
CA LYS A 86 -14.28 -12.57 13.67
C LYS A 86 -13.61 -11.31 14.18
N LYS A 87 -12.34 -11.40 14.58
CA LYS A 87 -11.52 -10.31 15.09
C LYS A 87 -10.31 -10.07 14.20
N ILE A 88 -9.58 -9.00 14.48
CA ILE A 88 -8.41 -8.56 13.72
C ILE A 88 -7.19 -9.45 14.02
N ASN A 89 -7.14 -10.03 15.23
CA ASN A 89 -6.11 -10.97 15.64
C ASN A 89 -4.67 -10.40 15.53
N GLY A 90 -4.51 -9.07 15.69
CA GLY A 90 -3.24 -8.34 15.57
C GLY A 90 -2.79 -7.99 14.14
N PHE A 91 -3.54 -8.37 13.10
CA PHE A 91 -3.24 -8.03 11.71
C PHE A 91 -3.96 -6.74 11.29
N ARG A 92 -3.26 -5.63 11.05
CA ARG A 92 -3.94 -4.38 10.61
C ARG A 92 -4.66 -4.56 9.29
N GLU A 93 -5.71 -3.78 9.06
CA GLU A 93 -6.23 -3.70 7.71
C GLU A 93 -5.19 -3.00 6.82
N SER A 94 -4.91 -3.54 5.64
CA SER A 94 -3.97 -2.89 4.74
C SER A 94 -4.05 -3.37 3.31
N TYR A 95 -3.48 -2.57 2.42
CA TYR A 95 -3.64 -2.68 0.97
C TYR A 95 -2.30 -2.43 0.24
N GLY A 96 -1.82 -3.45 -0.47
CA GLY A 96 -0.60 -3.48 -1.27
C GLY A 96 -0.73 -4.36 -2.51
N TRP A 97 0.20 -4.24 -3.46
CA TRP A 97 0.18 -5.00 -4.73
C TRP A 97 1.50 -5.74 -4.97
N TYR A 98 1.40 -7.03 -5.29
CA TYR A 98 2.54 -7.94 -5.38
C TYR A 98 2.48 -8.80 -6.64
N PRO A 99 3.61 -9.31 -7.15
CA PRO A 99 3.59 -10.39 -8.13
C PRO A 99 3.05 -11.66 -7.46
N ILE A 100 2.42 -12.59 -8.19
CA ILE A 100 1.95 -13.86 -7.59
C ILE A 100 3.07 -14.75 -7.02
N SER A 101 4.34 -14.49 -7.38
CA SER A 101 5.51 -15.19 -6.86
C SER A 101 6.66 -14.21 -6.59
N ASP A 102 7.45 -14.46 -5.55
CA ASP A 102 8.72 -13.75 -5.29
C ASP A 102 9.91 -14.34 -6.08
N ASP A 103 9.68 -15.41 -6.86
CA ASP A 103 10.71 -16.00 -7.71
C ASP A 103 10.89 -15.16 -8.98
N PHE A 104 12.03 -14.45 -9.03
CA PHE A 104 12.43 -13.64 -10.18
C PHE A 104 12.37 -14.41 -11.51
N TRP A 105 12.78 -15.68 -11.53
CA TRP A 105 12.82 -16.48 -12.77
C TRP A 105 11.42 -16.84 -13.27
N ARG A 106 10.43 -16.92 -12.37
CA ARG A 106 9.03 -17.09 -12.72
C ARG A 106 8.37 -15.79 -13.20
N ASN A 107 8.96 -14.64 -12.86
CA ASN A 107 8.45 -13.32 -13.23
C ASN A 107 9.18 -12.71 -14.44
N PHE A 108 10.29 -13.31 -14.89
CA PHE A 108 11.12 -12.78 -15.97
C PHE A 108 10.53 -13.14 -17.34
N SER A 109 10.25 -12.13 -18.16
CA SER A 109 9.76 -12.31 -19.53
C SER A 109 10.91 -12.18 -20.53
N ILE A 110 11.32 -13.30 -21.14
CA ILE A 110 12.34 -13.30 -22.21
C ILE A 110 11.84 -12.47 -23.40
N LEU A 111 10.54 -12.53 -23.72
CA LEU A 111 9.96 -11.78 -24.82
C LEU A 111 9.94 -10.27 -24.51
N GLY A 112 9.57 -9.87 -23.29
CA GLY A 112 9.58 -8.48 -22.83
C GLY A 112 10.98 -7.89 -22.61
N ALA A 113 12.01 -8.74 -22.46
CA ALA A 113 13.41 -8.32 -22.46
C ALA A 113 13.98 -8.08 -23.88
N ILE A 114 13.34 -8.64 -24.92
CA ILE A 114 13.82 -8.60 -26.32
C ILE A 114 13.00 -7.62 -27.17
N THR A 115 11.70 -7.46 -26.90
CA THR A 115 10.87 -6.45 -27.54
C THR A 115 11.04 -5.12 -26.81
N ILE A 116 11.12 -4.02 -27.56
CA ILE A 116 11.21 -2.65 -27.03
C ILE A 116 9.89 -2.22 -26.32
N ASN A 117 8.92 -3.13 -26.18
CA ASN A 117 7.77 -3.01 -25.27
C ASN A 117 8.15 -3.51 -23.86
N SER A 118 9.13 -2.83 -23.28
CA SER A 118 9.20 -2.32 -21.89
C SER A 118 8.62 -3.14 -20.71
N ARG A 119 8.62 -4.47 -20.70
CA ARG A 119 8.33 -5.25 -19.47
C ARG A 119 9.34 -6.37 -19.25
N ALA A 120 10.51 -6.04 -18.70
CA ALA A 120 11.54 -7.04 -18.36
C ALA A 120 11.06 -8.05 -17.29
N ILE A 121 10.10 -7.65 -16.44
CA ILE A 121 9.47 -8.48 -15.41
C ILE A 121 7.97 -8.24 -15.44
N SER A 122 7.21 -9.30 -15.64
CA SER A 122 5.77 -9.25 -15.84
C SER A 122 5.15 -10.58 -15.43
N ASN A 123 4.21 -10.56 -14.50
CA ASN A 123 3.46 -11.73 -14.05
C ASN A 123 2.06 -11.30 -13.61
N GLN A 124 1.17 -12.24 -13.31
CA GLN A 124 -0.07 -11.92 -12.62
C GLN A 124 0.23 -11.18 -11.31
N GLY A 125 -0.55 -10.14 -11.04
CA GLY A 125 -0.55 -9.46 -9.76
C GLY A 125 -1.51 -10.09 -8.77
N CYS A 126 -1.22 -9.91 -7.49
CA CYS A 126 -2.08 -10.30 -6.41
C CYS A 126 -2.11 -9.24 -5.33
N PHE A 127 -3.32 -9.02 -4.82
CA PHE A 127 -3.57 -8.08 -3.76
C PHE A 127 -3.01 -8.58 -2.43
N ASN A 128 -2.24 -7.76 -1.72
CA ASN A 128 -1.57 -8.11 -0.47
C ASN A 128 -0.68 -9.38 -0.52
N GLY A 129 -0.31 -9.86 -1.71
CA GLY A 129 0.35 -11.16 -1.82
C GLY A 129 -0.59 -12.35 -1.57
N ASP A 130 -1.91 -12.14 -1.64
CA ASP A 130 -2.90 -13.19 -1.44
C ASP A 130 -3.00 -14.11 -2.66
N HIS A 131 -2.09 -15.08 -2.72
CA HIS A 131 -2.02 -16.09 -3.78
C HIS A 131 -1.63 -17.46 -3.22
N GLU A 132 -2.09 -18.55 -3.83
CA GLU A 132 -1.82 -19.92 -3.38
C GLU A 132 -0.32 -20.25 -3.27
N ASP A 133 0.49 -19.94 -4.30
CA ASP A 133 1.95 -20.11 -4.28
C ASP A 133 2.66 -19.40 -3.11
N ARG A 134 2.11 -18.27 -2.66
CA ARG A 134 2.65 -17.53 -1.51
C ARG A 134 2.18 -18.16 -0.20
N ARG A 135 0.91 -18.57 -0.13
CA ARG A 135 0.31 -19.21 1.07
C ARG A 135 0.96 -20.54 1.39
N GLU A 136 1.27 -21.36 0.38
CA GLU A 136 1.93 -22.66 0.57
C GLU A 136 3.24 -22.51 1.36
N LYS A 137 3.97 -21.41 1.13
CA LYS A 137 5.23 -21.10 1.81
C LYS A 137 5.04 -20.66 3.27
N ASP A 138 3.84 -20.21 3.65
CA ASP A 138 3.48 -19.79 5.00
C ASP A 138 2.78 -20.91 5.81
N GLU A 139 2.37 -22.03 5.18
CA GLU A 139 1.59 -23.12 5.81
C GLU A 139 2.19 -23.69 7.10
N ASP A 140 3.53 -23.73 7.17
CA ASP A 140 4.27 -24.31 8.28
C ASP A 140 4.60 -23.30 9.40
N LEU A 141 4.22 -22.04 9.23
CA LEU A 141 4.38 -20.98 10.21
C LEU A 141 3.35 -21.09 11.34
N LYS A 142 3.71 -20.58 12.52
CA LYS A 142 2.79 -20.44 13.64
C LYS A 142 1.80 -19.31 13.36
N LEU A 143 0.63 -19.38 13.98
CA LEU A 143 -0.44 -18.38 13.90
C LEU A 143 -0.10 -17.08 14.64
N ASP A 144 0.94 -16.37 14.25
CA ASP A 144 1.43 -15.21 14.99
C ASP A 144 1.73 -14.03 14.05
N HIS A 145 1.01 -12.92 14.23
CA HIS A 145 1.08 -11.74 13.37
C HIS A 145 2.46 -11.04 13.38
N THR A 146 3.33 -11.37 14.33
CA THR A 146 4.70 -10.81 14.39
C THR A 146 5.70 -11.59 13.54
N LEU A 147 5.31 -12.74 12.98
CA LEU A 147 6.20 -13.58 12.17
C LEU A 147 6.24 -13.14 10.72
N VAL A 148 7.43 -13.32 10.10
CA VAL A 148 7.65 -13.12 8.67
C VAL A 148 6.70 -14.00 7.87
N ARG A 149 5.93 -13.37 6.99
CA ARG A 149 5.07 -14.01 5.99
C ARG A 149 5.38 -13.43 4.63
N ILE A 150 5.00 -14.16 3.60
CA ILE A 150 5.08 -13.67 2.22
C ILE A 150 3.72 -13.64 1.52
N ALA A 151 2.70 -14.25 2.13
CA ALA A 151 1.31 -14.09 1.77
C ALA A 151 0.58 -13.25 2.82
N GLY A 152 -0.01 -12.15 2.37
CA GLY A 152 -1.06 -11.47 3.12
C GLY A 152 -2.37 -12.22 2.96
N ARG A 153 -3.49 -11.53 3.17
CA ARG A 153 -4.83 -12.07 2.94
C ARG A 153 -5.74 -10.99 2.35
N SER A 154 -6.59 -11.38 1.41
CA SER A 154 -7.77 -10.61 1.02
C SER A 154 -8.96 -10.99 1.90
N GLU A 155 -9.90 -10.09 2.11
CA GLU A 155 -11.07 -10.33 2.98
C GLU A 155 -11.87 -11.59 2.62
N SER A 156 -12.05 -11.85 1.32
CA SER A 156 -12.76 -13.03 0.80
C SER A 156 -12.07 -14.36 1.10
N ASN A 157 -10.79 -14.31 1.44
CA ASN A 157 -9.94 -15.47 1.63
C ASN A 157 -9.09 -15.22 2.88
N ASN A 158 -9.71 -14.98 4.03
CA ASN A 158 -8.97 -14.68 5.26
C ASN A 158 -9.43 -15.54 6.43
N GLU A 159 -8.60 -16.49 6.80
CA GLU A 159 -8.79 -17.33 7.98
C GLU A 159 -8.20 -16.69 9.23
N LEU A 160 -7.18 -15.83 9.08
CA LEU A 160 -6.37 -15.30 10.17
C LEU A 160 -6.90 -13.99 10.75
N SER A 161 -7.63 -13.19 9.98
CA SER A 161 -8.22 -11.91 10.40
C SER A 161 -9.56 -11.67 9.71
N LYS A 162 -10.41 -10.84 10.34
CA LYS A 162 -11.65 -10.36 9.72
C LYS A 162 -11.40 -9.35 8.59
N LEU A 163 -10.20 -8.74 8.52
CA LEU A 163 -9.84 -7.68 7.57
C LEU A 163 -8.69 -8.11 6.65
N ALA A 164 -8.63 -7.56 5.44
CA ALA A 164 -7.51 -7.81 4.53
C ALA A 164 -6.21 -7.23 5.10
N PHE A 165 -5.08 -7.93 4.96
CA PHE A 165 -3.78 -7.46 5.47
C PHE A 165 -2.63 -7.82 4.53
N ASP A 166 -1.57 -7.03 4.60
CA ASP A 166 -0.35 -7.07 3.79
C ASP A 166 0.72 -7.95 4.46
N CYS A 167 1.51 -8.68 3.67
CA CYS A 167 2.52 -9.58 4.20
C CYS A 167 3.71 -8.84 4.87
N GLY A 168 3.94 -7.57 4.57
CA GLY A 168 4.99 -6.73 5.13
C GLY A 168 4.75 -6.26 6.57
N GLN A 169 3.53 -6.41 7.11
CA GLN A 169 3.15 -5.87 8.42
C GLN A 169 3.97 -6.38 9.60
N TYR A 170 4.56 -7.59 9.50
CA TYR A 170 5.40 -8.13 10.58
C TYR A 170 6.60 -7.23 10.90
N ARG A 171 7.03 -6.40 9.93
CA ARG A 171 8.20 -5.53 10.08
C ARG A 171 8.02 -4.44 11.14
N ARG A 172 6.78 -4.18 11.57
CA ARG A 172 6.47 -3.36 12.76
C ARG A 172 7.09 -3.94 14.04
N PHE A 173 7.43 -5.22 14.05
CA PHE A 173 7.91 -5.95 15.23
C PHE A 173 9.38 -6.37 15.14
N ILE A 174 10.07 -6.15 14.01
CA ILE A 174 11.44 -6.66 13.78
C ILE A 174 12.48 -5.54 13.85
N GLU A 175 13.39 -5.68 14.81
CA GLU A 175 14.66 -4.98 14.86
C GLU A 175 15.79 -5.86 14.26
N PRO A 176 16.76 -5.32 13.50
CA PRO A 176 17.03 -3.92 13.21
C PRO A 176 16.47 -3.46 11.85
N THR A 177 15.50 -4.18 11.28
CA THR A 177 14.99 -3.88 9.91
C THR A 177 13.51 -3.44 9.95
N PRO A 178 13.16 -2.41 10.75
CA PRO A 178 11.78 -1.96 10.87
C PRO A 178 11.29 -1.32 9.56
N ILE A 179 10.01 -0.98 9.52
CA ILE A 179 9.46 -0.09 8.49
C ILE A 179 10.24 1.24 8.56
N LYS A 180 10.98 1.57 7.49
CA LYS A 180 11.93 2.69 7.54
C LYS A 180 11.27 4.05 7.38
N ILE A 181 10.16 4.12 6.64
CA ILE A 181 9.43 5.36 6.39
C ILE A 181 7.95 5.08 6.60
N THR A 182 7.35 5.86 7.47
CA THR A 182 5.91 5.88 7.75
C THR A 182 5.44 7.32 7.66
N SER A 183 4.44 7.58 6.82
CA SER A 183 3.77 8.88 6.73
C SER A 183 2.26 8.70 6.93
N ASN A 184 1.56 9.81 7.15
CA ASN A 184 0.11 9.86 7.17
C ASN A 184 -0.37 10.66 5.95
N PRO A 185 -1.47 10.26 5.29
CA PRO A 185 -2.10 11.11 4.30
C PRO A 185 -2.82 12.29 4.97
N TYR A 186 -3.00 13.35 4.20
CA TYR A 186 -3.67 14.57 4.61
C TYR A 186 -4.83 14.88 3.68
N LEU A 187 -5.93 15.32 4.28
CA LEU A 187 -7.00 15.99 3.56
C LEU A 187 -6.60 17.44 3.25
N LEU A 188 -6.99 17.92 2.07
CA LEU A 188 -6.76 19.28 1.63
C LEU A 188 -7.61 20.29 2.42
N PRO A 189 -7.22 21.59 2.43
CA PRO A 189 -8.02 22.63 3.05
C PRO A 189 -9.46 22.63 2.52
N ASN A 190 -10.43 22.75 3.44
CA ASN A 190 -11.88 22.71 3.20
C ASN A 190 -12.48 21.34 2.88
N ASP A 191 -11.68 20.27 2.89
CA ASP A 191 -12.23 18.93 2.82
C ASP A 191 -12.81 18.53 4.19
N THR A 192 -14.13 18.34 4.24
CA THR A 192 -14.88 18.07 5.48
C THR A 192 -15.14 16.59 5.71
N ARG A 193 -14.62 15.70 4.85
CA ARG A 193 -14.81 14.26 5.03
C ARG A 193 -14.22 13.82 6.36
N THR A 194 -14.88 12.88 7.01
CA THR A 194 -14.37 12.19 8.20
C THR A 194 -13.34 11.14 7.79
N GLU A 195 -12.55 10.66 8.75
CA GLU A 195 -11.58 9.60 8.50
C GLU A 195 -12.26 8.30 8.04
N GLU A 196 -13.39 7.94 8.65
CA GLU A 196 -14.18 6.77 8.26
C GLU A 196 -14.66 6.85 6.80
N GLN A 197 -15.10 8.03 6.36
CA GLN A 197 -15.50 8.24 4.96
C GLN A 197 -14.32 8.05 4.00
N VAL A 198 -13.12 8.50 4.38
CA VAL A 198 -11.92 8.27 3.56
C VAL A 198 -11.54 6.79 3.54
N ILE A 199 -11.63 6.10 4.67
CA ILE A 199 -11.40 4.66 4.77
C ILE A 199 -12.36 3.90 3.84
N ASP A 200 -13.64 4.24 3.84
CA ASP A 200 -14.63 3.64 2.96
C ASP A 200 -14.34 3.91 1.47
N GLU A 201 -13.89 5.12 1.11
CA GLU A 201 -13.45 5.42 -0.26
C GLU A 201 -12.21 4.59 -0.68
N ILE A 202 -11.25 4.38 0.22
CA ILE A 202 -10.09 3.52 -0.02
C ILE A 202 -10.54 2.09 -0.28
N ARG A 203 -11.40 1.54 0.59
CA ARG A 203 -11.97 0.18 0.45
C ARG A 203 -12.70 0.01 -0.88
N ASP A 204 -13.55 0.97 -1.22
CA ASP A 204 -14.31 0.97 -2.47
C ASP A 204 -13.40 1.03 -3.70
N TYR A 205 -12.36 1.86 -3.66
CA TYR A 205 -11.39 1.94 -4.75
C TYR A 205 -10.63 0.63 -4.91
N VAL A 206 -10.09 0.08 -3.82
CA VAL A 206 -9.37 -1.19 -3.78
C VAL A 206 -10.23 -2.33 -4.32
N LYS A 207 -11.51 -2.39 -3.92
CA LYS A 207 -12.45 -3.40 -4.40
C LYS A 207 -12.65 -3.28 -5.92
N ARG A 208 -12.91 -2.08 -6.42
CA ARG A 208 -13.03 -1.84 -7.87
C ARG A 208 -11.77 -2.22 -8.61
N PHE A 209 -10.60 -1.78 -8.12
CA PHE A 209 -9.30 -2.15 -8.65
C PHE A 209 -9.20 -3.67 -8.79
N LYS A 210 -9.44 -4.43 -7.72
CA LYS A 210 -9.42 -5.91 -7.79
C LYS A 210 -10.39 -6.51 -8.82
N GLU A 211 -11.56 -5.92 -9.02
CA GLU A 211 -12.61 -6.45 -9.92
C GLU A 211 -12.39 -6.08 -11.39
N THR A 212 -11.93 -4.86 -11.66
CA THR A 212 -11.79 -4.30 -13.02
C THR A 212 -10.39 -4.47 -13.58
N GLU A 213 -9.41 -4.55 -12.70
CA GLU A 213 -7.99 -4.57 -13.03
C GLU A 213 -7.47 -6.00 -12.82
N ASN A 214 -7.75 -6.85 -13.83
CA ASN A 214 -7.30 -8.24 -13.94
C ASN A 214 -5.78 -8.29 -14.21
N GLU A 215 -5.02 -7.60 -13.36
CA GLU A 215 -3.80 -6.95 -13.79
C GLU A 215 -2.56 -7.82 -13.68
N GLU A 216 -1.80 -7.73 -14.76
CA GLU A 216 -0.40 -8.07 -14.79
C GLU A 216 0.34 -7.10 -13.85
N TRP A 217 0.91 -7.64 -12.78
CA TRP A 217 1.93 -6.95 -12.03
C TRP A 217 3.20 -6.89 -12.89
N SER A 218 3.75 -5.69 -13.04
CA SER A 218 4.98 -5.50 -13.79
C SER A 218 5.86 -4.48 -13.09
N TRP A 219 7.16 -4.59 -13.33
CA TRP A 219 8.14 -3.64 -12.85
C TRP A 219 9.19 -3.45 -13.93
N ASN A 220 9.18 -2.30 -14.60
CA ASN A 220 10.16 -1.95 -15.61
C ASN A 220 10.48 -0.44 -15.65
N GLY A 221 10.70 0.14 -14.47
CA GLY A 221 11.17 1.52 -14.39
C GLY A 221 10.04 2.54 -14.55
N ASP A 222 8.84 2.19 -14.05
CA ASP A 222 7.72 3.11 -13.88
C ASP A 222 7.09 3.55 -15.21
N GLY A 223 6.95 2.63 -16.18
CA GLY A 223 6.24 2.88 -17.43
C GLY A 223 4.73 3.09 -17.26
N PHE A 224 4.08 3.82 -18.18
CA PHE A 224 2.67 4.24 -18.10
C PHE A 224 1.70 3.07 -17.95
N ASP A 225 2.04 1.94 -18.56
CA ASP A 225 1.27 0.72 -18.64
C ASP A 225 1.53 -0.23 -17.46
N GLU A 226 2.45 0.13 -16.56
CA GLU A 226 2.84 -0.68 -15.41
C GLU A 226 1.83 -0.61 -14.27
N THR A 227 1.74 -1.74 -13.58
CA THR A 227 1.05 -1.83 -12.30
C THR A 227 1.95 -2.51 -11.30
N ASN A 228 2.34 -1.75 -10.28
CA ASN A 228 3.10 -2.25 -9.14
C ASN A 228 2.54 -1.66 -7.82
N CYS A 229 3.24 -1.89 -6.72
CA CYS A 229 2.86 -1.38 -5.41
C CYS A 229 2.81 0.15 -5.33
N HIS A 230 3.66 0.85 -6.09
CA HIS A 230 3.68 2.32 -6.11
C HIS A 230 2.47 2.85 -6.88
N THR A 231 2.18 2.28 -8.04
CA THR A 231 1.01 2.64 -8.86
C THR A 231 -0.28 2.53 -8.06
N LEU A 232 -0.50 1.42 -7.34
CA LEU A 232 -1.69 1.25 -6.50
C LEU A 232 -1.81 2.37 -5.46
N LEU A 233 -0.74 2.67 -4.72
CA LEU A 233 -0.76 3.76 -3.74
C LEU A 233 -1.08 5.11 -4.40
N PHE A 234 -0.42 5.44 -5.50
CA PHE A 234 -0.65 6.72 -6.18
C PHE A 234 -2.10 6.86 -6.63
N LEU A 235 -2.67 5.79 -7.18
CA LEU A 235 -4.06 5.80 -7.62
C LEU A 235 -5.03 5.91 -6.44
N ILE A 236 -4.76 5.25 -5.30
CA ILE A 236 -5.55 5.41 -4.06
C ILE A 236 -5.52 6.88 -3.61
N LEU A 237 -4.33 7.48 -3.49
CA LEU A 237 -4.17 8.87 -3.05
C LEU A 237 -4.86 9.86 -4.01
N ALA A 238 -4.70 9.66 -5.31
CA ALA A 238 -5.34 10.46 -6.35
C ALA A 238 -6.87 10.36 -6.29
N HIS A 239 -7.38 9.13 -6.19
CA HIS A 239 -8.81 8.85 -6.18
C HIS A 239 -9.48 9.47 -4.96
N CYS A 240 -8.89 9.26 -3.79
CA CYS A 240 -9.39 9.74 -2.51
C CYS A 240 -9.05 11.22 -2.26
N ASN A 241 -8.40 11.92 -3.19
CA ASN A 241 -7.99 13.32 -3.06
C ASN A 241 -7.14 13.59 -1.80
N LEU A 242 -6.14 12.73 -1.57
CA LEU A 242 -5.27 12.78 -0.39
C LEU A 242 -3.86 13.25 -0.77
N ALA A 243 -3.29 14.10 0.08
CA ALA A 243 -1.90 14.53 -0.01
C ALA A 243 -0.99 13.65 0.85
N ASP A 244 0.20 13.34 0.36
CA ASP A 244 1.32 12.86 1.19
C ASP A 244 2.50 13.82 0.99
N PRO A 245 2.50 14.96 1.71
CA PRO A 245 3.48 16.04 1.52
C PRO A 245 4.90 15.67 1.92
N GLU A 246 5.09 14.54 2.61
CA GLU A 246 6.41 14.09 3.07
C GLU A 246 7.12 13.28 2.00
N CYS A 247 6.35 12.49 1.26
CA CYS A 247 6.92 11.49 0.38
C CYS A 247 6.52 11.71 -1.08
N ILE A 248 5.34 12.23 -1.40
CA ILE A 248 4.84 12.25 -2.79
C ILE A 248 4.90 13.65 -3.41
N GLY A 249 5.61 13.74 -4.53
CA GLY A 249 5.79 14.96 -5.32
C GLY A 249 6.92 14.76 -6.32
N LEU A 250 7.01 15.61 -7.37
CA LEU A 250 8.03 15.44 -8.43
C LEU A 250 9.47 15.45 -7.90
N ASP A 251 9.71 16.20 -6.82
CA ASP A 251 11.02 16.31 -6.18
C ASP A 251 11.20 15.38 -4.97
N LEU A 252 10.16 14.64 -4.59
CA LEU A 252 10.13 13.80 -3.38
C LEU A 252 10.19 12.30 -3.70
N ASP A 253 9.46 11.86 -4.73
CA ASP A 253 9.37 10.45 -5.12
C ASP A 253 9.73 10.26 -6.58
N LYS A 254 10.81 9.50 -6.83
CA LYS A 254 11.25 9.18 -8.19
C LYS A 254 10.21 8.34 -8.94
N HIS A 255 9.58 7.37 -8.30
CA HIS A 255 8.60 6.49 -8.94
C HIS A 255 7.37 7.28 -9.36
N PHE A 256 6.89 8.21 -8.52
CA PHE A 256 5.81 9.11 -8.89
C PHE A 256 6.18 9.99 -10.08
N ARG A 257 7.36 10.63 -10.04
CA ARG A 257 7.83 11.50 -11.14
C ARG A 257 7.93 10.73 -12.45
N ASP A 258 8.56 9.56 -12.42
CA ASP A 258 8.85 8.78 -13.62
C ASP A 258 7.55 8.18 -14.20
N TYR A 259 6.65 7.67 -13.35
CA TYR A 259 5.33 7.18 -13.77
C TYR A 259 4.47 8.27 -14.40
N LYS A 260 4.40 9.43 -13.74
CA LYS A 260 3.66 10.58 -14.28
C LYS A 260 4.23 11.01 -15.63
N LYS A 261 5.55 11.14 -15.73
CA LYS A 261 6.21 11.51 -16.98
C LYS A 261 5.88 10.50 -18.09
N SER A 262 5.95 9.20 -17.78
CA SER A 262 5.62 8.18 -18.77
C SER A 262 4.18 8.30 -19.25
N LEU A 263 3.20 8.61 -18.39
CA LEU A 263 1.81 8.87 -18.81
C LEU A 263 1.66 10.15 -19.63
N ASP A 264 2.42 11.21 -19.31
CA ASP A 264 2.38 12.49 -20.01
C ASP A 264 2.98 12.40 -21.42
N ASP A 265 3.99 11.53 -21.61
CA ASP A 265 4.68 11.32 -22.89
C ASP A 265 3.80 10.58 -23.93
N GLU A 266 2.73 9.89 -23.48
CA GLU A 266 1.78 9.19 -24.35
C GLU A 266 0.68 10.11 -24.91
N ASP A 267 0.33 9.94 -26.18
CA ASP A 267 -0.79 10.66 -26.81
C ASP A 267 -2.14 10.09 -26.36
N ASP A 268 -3.06 10.97 -25.97
CA ASP A 268 -4.41 10.59 -25.57
C ASP A 268 -5.17 9.87 -26.70
N SER A 269 -4.85 10.09 -27.99
CA SER A 269 -5.51 9.33 -29.06
C SER A 269 -5.20 7.83 -29.02
N ASP A 270 -4.04 7.47 -28.49
CA ASP A 270 -3.46 6.13 -28.58
C ASP A 270 -3.60 5.36 -27.25
N LEU A 271 -3.93 6.06 -26.16
CA LEU A 271 -4.18 5.46 -24.86
C LEU A 271 -5.56 4.81 -24.77
N ASP A 272 -5.58 3.58 -24.25
CA ASP A 272 -6.80 2.95 -23.76
C ASP A 272 -7.45 3.77 -22.65
N GLU A 273 -8.77 3.66 -22.52
CA GLU A 273 -9.58 4.43 -21.55
C GLU A 273 -9.07 4.32 -20.11
N LYS A 274 -8.58 3.13 -19.73
CA LYS A 274 -7.95 2.90 -18.43
C LYS A 274 -6.74 3.83 -18.22
N PHE A 275 -5.82 3.90 -19.17
CA PHE A 275 -4.60 4.69 -19.02
C PHE A 275 -4.89 6.20 -19.11
N LYS A 276 -5.95 6.61 -19.83
CA LYS A 276 -6.50 7.97 -19.76
C LYS A 276 -6.96 8.33 -18.34
N GLN A 277 -7.70 7.43 -17.70
CA GLN A 277 -8.14 7.62 -16.31
C GLN A 277 -6.96 7.68 -15.35
N ARG A 278 -5.95 6.82 -15.51
CA ARG A 278 -4.72 6.88 -14.73
C ARG A 278 -3.98 8.20 -14.95
N LYS A 279 -3.89 8.71 -16.17
CA LYS A 279 -3.32 10.02 -16.51
C LYS A 279 -4.08 11.16 -15.84
N GLU A 280 -5.41 11.13 -15.81
CA GLU A 280 -6.22 12.12 -15.08
C GLU A 280 -5.93 12.06 -13.57
N LEU A 281 -5.92 10.87 -12.99
CA LEU A 281 -5.64 10.65 -11.57
C LEU A 281 -4.22 11.13 -11.20
N MET A 282 -3.21 10.82 -12.00
CA MET A 282 -1.84 11.27 -11.74
C MET A 282 -1.69 12.78 -11.89
N ASN A 283 -2.40 13.41 -12.82
CA ASN A 283 -2.48 14.87 -12.93
C ASN A 283 -3.17 15.49 -11.71
N ARG A 284 -4.18 14.83 -11.15
CA ARG A 284 -4.82 15.25 -9.90
C ARG A 284 -3.86 15.14 -8.72
N LEU A 285 -3.19 14.00 -8.54
CA LEU A 285 -2.20 13.81 -7.48
C LEU A 285 -1.02 14.78 -7.60
N PHE A 286 -0.60 15.10 -8.82
CA PHE A 286 0.39 16.15 -9.06
C PHE A 286 -0.09 17.51 -8.54
N LYS A 287 -1.31 17.93 -8.86
CA LYS A 287 -1.86 19.20 -8.34
C LYS A 287 -1.99 19.19 -6.82
N ILE A 288 -2.43 18.07 -6.24
CA ILE A 288 -2.54 17.89 -4.79
C ILE A 288 -1.15 18.05 -4.13
N SER A 289 -0.15 17.35 -4.67
CA SER A 289 1.23 17.40 -4.14
C SER A 289 1.85 18.78 -4.32
N ASP A 290 1.65 19.45 -5.46
CA ASP A 290 2.15 20.81 -5.67
C ASP A 290 1.55 21.80 -4.67
N LEU A 291 0.22 21.75 -4.47
CA LEU A 291 -0.49 22.56 -3.46
C LEU A 291 0.01 22.28 -2.03
N ALA A 292 0.29 21.02 -1.69
CA ALA A 292 0.75 20.63 -0.37
C ALA A 292 2.24 20.92 -0.13
N ASN A 293 3.05 20.95 -1.19
CA ASN A 293 4.52 21.09 -1.14
C ASN A 293 5.02 22.54 -1.31
N PHE A 294 4.14 23.56 -1.32
CA PHE A 294 4.59 24.95 -1.42
C PHE A 294 5.50 25.34 -0.24
N LYS A 295 6.80 25.25 -0.53
CA LYS A 295 7.88 25.98 0.11
C LYS A 295 7.58 27.47 -0.03
N ILE A 296 7.55 28.19 1.09
CA ILE A 296 7.72 29.65 1.14
C ILE A 296 9.09 30.00 0.56
#